data_AF-A0A0F0GEZ4-F1
#
_entry.id   AF-A0A0F0GEZ4-F1
#
_cell.length_a   1.000
_cell.length_b   1.000
_cell.length_c   1.000
_cell.angle_alpha   90.00
_cell.angle_beta   90.00
_cell.angle_gamma   90.00
#
_symmetry.space_group_name_H-M   'P 1'
#
loop_
_entity.id
_entity.type
_entity.pdbx_description
1 polymer ?
#
loop_
_entity_poly.entity_id
_entity_poly.type
_entity_poly.pdbx_seq_one_letter_code
_entity_poly.pdbx_strand_id
1 'polypeptide(L)'
;MQLPQRVFLGALVVPMLLASVGTVFRPATEIEPGHLVFAVRSSEIVLAGTAGTAAERQEVVDAVRVLTASYRITDMITPNAGERMPVSSGVVSGLLGVVLDQGVTEFTGVVHKGHLTASARVADPERAGALSDALRAAAPDLRVDEDFTSD
;
A
#
# COMPACT_ATOMS: atom_id res chain seq x y z
N MET A 1 -42.65 -28.44 66.49
CA MET A 1 -42.15 -27.22 67.14
C MET A 1 -40.84 -26.82 66.47
N GLN A 2 -40.87 -25.65 65.81
CA GLN A 2 -39.81 -24.74 65.36
C GLN A 2 -38.39 -25.27 65.04
N LEU A 3 -38.07 -25.26 63.74
CA LEU A 3 -36.72 -25.02 63.21
C LEU A 3 -36.31 -23.55 63.43
N PRO A 4 -35.04 -23.26 63.78
CA PRO A 4 -34.46 -21.95 63.53
C PRO A 4 -33.42 -22.01 62.39
N GLN A 5 -33.67 -21.16 61.39
CA GLN A 5 -32.72 -20.70 60.37
C GLN A 5 -31.50 -19.98 60.99
N ARG A 6 -30.34 -20.06 60.30
CA ARG A 6 -29.50 -18.91 59.86
C ARG A 6 -28.19 -19.47 59.25
N VAL A 7 -28.00 -19.50 57.92
CA VAL A 7 -27.72 -18.39 56.97
C VAL A 7 -26.25 -17.92 57.03
N PHE A 8 -25.53 -18.26 55.96
CA PHE A 8 -24.37 -17.57 55.34
C PHE A 8 -22.99 -17.59 56.05
N LEU A 9 -22.25 -18.68 55.82
CA LEU A 9 -20.79 -18.68 55.73
C LEU A 9 -20.41 -18.77 54.24
N GLY A 10 -20.33 -17.63 53.57
CA GLY A 10 -20.01 -17.59 52.14
C GLY A 10 -19.56 -16.22 51.64
N ALA A 11 -19.03 -15.38 52.53
CA ALA A 11 -18.66 -14.01 52.21
C ALA A 11 -17.28 -13.67 52.76
N LEU A 12 -16.22 -14.35 52.29
CA LEU A 12 -14.85 -13.88 52.54
C LEU A 12 -13.76 -14.46 51.61
N VAL A 13 -13.97 -14.63 50.30
CA VAL A 13 -12.86 -15.03 49.39
C VAL A 13 -12.95 -14.39 47.99
N VAL A 14 -13.45 -13.15 47.85
CA VAL A 14 -13.57 -12.51 46.51
C VAL A 14 -13.15 -11.03 46.43
N PRO A 15 -12.06 -10.57 47.09
CA PRO A 15 -11.39 -9.39 46.53
C PRO A 15 -9.88 -9.53 46.34
N MET A 16 -9.30 -10.73 46.48
CA MET A 16 -7.85 -10.92 46.33
C MET A 16 -7.46 -11.68 45.05
N LEU A 17 -8.17 -11.43 43.96
CA LEU A 17 -7.84 -11.97 42.63
C LEU A 17 -7.96 -10.89 41.53
N LEU A 18 -7.70 -9.64 41.92
CA LEU A 18 -7.84 -8.44 41.08
C LEU A 18 -6.53 -7.61 41.05
N ALA A 19 -5.37 -8.28 41.06
CA ALA A 19 -4.07 -7.61 41.10
C ALA A 19 -2.96 -8.40 40.39
N SER A 20 -3.10 -8.72 39.10
CA SER A 20 -1.93 -9.20 38.31
C SER A 20 -2.10 -9.24 36.79
N VAL A 21 -3.16 -8.66 36.21
CA VAL A 21 -3.25 -8.51 34.75
C VAL A 21 -3.31 -7.04 34.39
N GLY A 22 -2.23 -6.33 34.70
CA GLY A 22 -1.94 -5.06 34.03
C GLY A 22 -1.46 -5.37 32.62
N THR A 23 -2.38 -5.71 31.72
CA THR A 23 -2.08 -5.65 30.28
C THR A 23 -1.88 -4.18 29.95
N VAL A 24 -0.62 -3.78 29.87
CA VAL A 24 -0.23 -2.53 29.22
C VAL A 24 -0.74 -2.66 27.78
N PHE A 25 -1.91 -2.06 27.53
CA PHE A 25 -2.42 -1.81 26.19
C PHE A 25 -1.44 -0.81 25.57
N ARG A 26 -0.36 -1.33 25.00
CA ARG A 26 0.49 -0.55 24.11
C ARG A 26 -0.38 -0.37 22.87
N PRO A 27 -0.86 0.83 22.52
CA PRO A 27 -1.51 1.00 21.24
C PRO A 27 -0.54 0.45 20.19
N ALA A 28 -1.01 -0.48 19.36
CA ALA A 28 -0.26 -0.89 18.19
C ALA A 28 0.03 0.40 17.43
N THR A 29 1.31 0.69 17.18
CA THR A 29 1.70 1.86 16.43
C THR A 29 0.92 1.80 15.11
N GLU A 30 0.02 2.77 14.90
CA GLU A 30 -0.77 2.86 13.69
C GLU A 30 0.24 3.02 12.55
N ILE A 31 0.34 2.01 11.68
CA ILE A 31 1.31 2.03 10.59
C ILE A 31 0.64 2.78 9.45
N GLU A 32 1.17 3.95 9.13
CA GLU A 32 0.62 4.80 8.09
C GLU A 32 0.92 4.22 6.70
N PRO A 33 0.00 4.34 5.72
CA PRO A 33 0.34 4.09 4.33
C PRO A 33 1.38 5.11 3.87
N GLY A 34 2.51 4.62 3.35
CA GLY A 34 3.57 5.46 2.83
C GLY A 34 3.22 6.10 1.49
N HIS A 35 4.24 6.29 0.66
CA HIS A 35 4.06 6.73 -0.71
C HIS A 35 4.96 5.95 -1.65
N LEU A 36 4.52 5.78 -2.89
CA LEU A 36 5.27 5.15 -3.95
C LEU A 36 5.17 6.00 -5.20
N VAL A 37 6.32 6.33 -5.77
CA VAL A 37 6.48 6.96 -7.07
C VAL A 37 7.08 5.93 -8.01
N PHE A 38 6.46 5.73 -9.15
CA PHE A 38 7.03 4.95 -10.24
C PHE A 38 7.02 5.76 -11.52
N ALA A 39 8.14 5.77 -12.22
CA ALA A 39 8.32 6.55 -13.42
C ALA A 39 8.90 5.69 -14.54
N VAL A 40 8.34 5.82 -15.74
CA VAL A 40 8.88 5.25 -16.97
C VAL A 40 9.54 6.37 -17.77
N ARG A 41 10.78 6.16 -18.17
CA ARG A 41 11.60 7.10 -18.93
C ARG A 41 12.34 6.35 -20.02
N SER A 42 11.73 6.23 -21.20
CA SER A 42 12.26 5.58 -22.41
C SER A 42 12.72 4.12 -22.23
N SER A 43 13.80 3.87 -21.49
CA SER A 43 14.37 2.55 -21.19
C SER A 43 14.67 2.33 -19.70
N GLU A 44 14.27 3.26 -18.82
CA GLU A 44 14.45 3.17 -17.38
C GLU A 44 13.11 3.20 -16.65
N ILE A 45 12.98 2.35 -15.62
CA ILE A 45 11.91 2.40 -14.63
C ILE A 45 12.54 2.82 -13.30
N VAL A 46 12.07 3.93 -12.75
CA VAL A 46 12.49 4.42 -11.43
C VAL A 46 11.39 4.12 -10.43
N LEU A 47 11.75 3.50 -9.31
CA LEU A 47 10.88 3.22 -8.18
C LEU A 47 11.41 4.01 -6.98
N ALA A 48 10.61 4.90 -6.40
CA ALA A 48 11.00 5.71 -5.26
C ALA A 48 9.88 5.77 -4.23
N GLY A 49 10.20 5.88 -2.95
CA GLY A 49 9.18 5.97 -1.91
C GLY A 49 9.61 5.34 -0.60
N THR A 50 8.63 4.83 0.14
CA THR A 50 8.83 4.24 1.46
C THR A 50 8.25 2.82 1.54
N ALA A 51 8.96 1.94 2.24
CA ALA A 51 8.53 0.58 2.54
C ALA A 51 8.73 0.27 4.02
N GLY A 52 7.83 -0.50 4.62
CA GLY A 52 7.94 -0.87 6.04
C GLY A 52 9.13 -1.78 6.31
N THR A 53 9.51 -2.58 5.32
CA THR A 53 10.62 -3.52 5.42
C THR A 53 11.41 -3.61 4.11
N ALA A 54 12.63 -4.15 4.18
CA ALA A 54 13.41 -4.48 3.00
C ALA A 54 12.76 -5.59 2.15
N ALA A 55 11.96 -6.47 2.75
CA ALA A 55 11.23 -7.53 2.05
C ALA A 55 10.13 -6.94 1.16
N GLU A 56 9.31 -6.02 1.68
CA GLU A 56 8.28 -5.32 0.89
C GLU A 56 8.87 -4.58 -0.31
N ARG A 57 10.00 -3.88 -0.10
CA ARG A 57 10.73 -3.24 -1.18
C ARG A 57 11.15 -4.27 -2.24
N GLN A 58 11.73 -5.38 -1.81
CA GLN A 58 12.23 -6.41 -2.72
C GLN A 58 11.08 -7.05 -3.52
N GLU A 59 9.92 -7.30 -2.90
CA GLU A 59 8.74 -7.82 -3.58
C GLU A 59 8.27 -6.90 -4.71
N VAL A 60 8.30 -5.57 -4.50
CA VAL A 60 7.96 -4.60 -5.56
C VAL A 60 9.01 -4.63 -6.68
N VAL A 61 10.29 -4.59 -6.34
CA VAL A 61 11.38 -4.63 -7.34
C VAL A 61 11.33 -5.92 -8.16
N ASP A 62 11.08 -7.06 -7.52
CA ASP A 62 11.00 -8.36 -8.20
C ASP A 62 9.78 -8.44 -9.11
N ALA A 63 8.61 -7.95 -8.67
CA ALA A 63 7.41 -7.89 -9.50
C ALA A 63 7.65 -7.04 -10.77
N VAL A 64 8.32 -5.90 -10.66
CA VAL A 64 8.68 -5.07 -11.82
C VAL A 64 9.73 -5.73 -12.70
N ARG A 65 10.67 -6.47 -12.12
CA ARG A 65 11.70 -7.22 -12.87
C ARG A 65 11.11 -8.37 -13.70
N VAL A 66 10.06 -9.02 -13.20
CA VAL A 66 9.33 -10.06 -13.94
C VAL A 66 8.58 -9.46 -15.14
N LEU A 67 8.09 -8.22 -15.00
CA LEU A 67 7.35 -7.54 -16.06
C LEU A 67 8.21 -7.25 -17.28
N THR A 68 9.50 -6.93 -17.10
CA THR A 68 10.35 -6.54 -18.22
C THR A 68 11.83 -6.87 -18.03
N ALA A 69 12.42 -7.46 -19.07
CA ALA A 69 13.86 -7.68 -19.17
C ALA A 69 14.59 -6.53 -19.89
N SER A 70 13.85 -5.62 -20.52
CA SER A 70 14.40 -4.60 -21.43
C SER A 70 14.67 -3.27 -20.74
N TYR A 71 14.02 -3.00 -19.61
CA TYR A 71 14.19 -1.74 -18.88
C TYR A 71 15.20 -1.89 -17.75
N ARG A 72 16.03 -0.86 -17.58
CA ARG A 72 16.85 -0.71 -16.38
C ARG A 72 15.95 -0.31 -15.21
N ILE A 73 16.05 -1.01 -14.10
CA ILE A 73 15.29 -0.70 -12.88
C ILE A 73 16.20 0.03 -11.89
N THR A 74 15.80 1.23 -11.49
CA THR A 74 16.45 2.03 -10.43
C THR A 74 15.55 2.04 -9.21
N ASP A 75 16.03 1.42 -8.13
CA ASP A 75 15.35 1.36 -6.83
C ASP A 75 15.89 2.45 -5.90
N MET A 76 15.01 3.34 -5.47
CA MET A 76 15.22 4.41 -4.50
C MET A 76 14.20 4.33 -3.35
N ILE A 77 13.57 3.18 -3.15
CA ILE A 77 12.63 2.95 -2.05
C ILE A 77 13.42 2.82 -0.75
N THR A 78 13.05 3.65 0.22
CA THR A 78 13.71 3.73 1.52
C THR A 78 12.95 2.94 2.59
N PRO A 79 13.63 2.15 3.44
CA PRO A 79 12.99 1.51 4.58
C PRO A 79 12.53 2.55 5.62
N ASN A 80 11.26 2.47 6.02
CA ASN A 80 10.67 3.28 7.08
C ASN A 80 9.70 2.41 7.91
N ALA A 81 10.13 2.00 9.10
CA ALA A 81 9.35 1.10 9.97
C ALA A 81 8.00 1.69 10.48
N GLY A 82 7.79 3.00 10.32
CA GLY A 82 6.53 3.67 10.64
C GLY A 82 5.51 3.67 9.50
N GLU A 83 5.90 3.23 8.30
CA GLU A 83 5.06 3.24 7.11
C GLU A 83 4.95 1.84 6.48
N ARG A 84 3.89 1.59 5.71
CA ARG A 84 3.79 0.42 4.80
C ARG A 84 3.81 0.86 3.36
N MET A 85 4.16 -0.07 2.47
CA MET A 85 3.89 0.11 1.04
C MET A 85 2.40 0.45 0.83
N PRO A 86 2.07 1.52 0.07
CA PRO A 86 0.68 1.98 -0.04
C PRO A 86 -0.22 1.04 -0.86
N VAL A 87 0.38 0.15 -1.67
CA VAL A 87 -0.29 -0.85 -2.50
C VAL A 87 0.52 -2.14 -2.56
N SER A 88 -0.11 -3.25 -2.96
CA SER A 88 0.61 -4.51 -3.17
C SER A 88 1.54 -4.43 -4.39
N SER A 89 2.59 -5.26 -4.41
CA SER A 89 3.51 -5.38 -5.55
C SER A 89 2.80 -5.76 -6.85
N GLY A 90 1.73 -6.57 -6.75
CA GLY A 90 0.87 -6.93 -7.88
C GLY A 90 0.21 -5.71 -8.53
N VAL A 91 -0.32 -4.79 -7.74
CA VAL A 91 -0.91 -3.53 -8.26
C VAL A 91 0.15 -2.68 -8.93
N VAL A 92 1.35 -2.56 -8.35
CA VAL A 92 2.47 -1.81 -8.97
C VAL A 92 2.82 -2.41 -10.33
N SER A 93 2.99 -3.73 -10.40
CA SER A 93 3.31 -4.41 -11.66
C SER A 93 2.19 -4.33 -12.69
N GLY A 94 0.92 -4.36 -12.26
CA GLY A 94 -0.24 -4.20 -13.15
C GLY A 94 -0.31 -2.81 -13.75
N LEU A 95 -0.11 -1.77 -12.93
CA LEU A 95 -0.06 -0.38 -13.37
C LEU A 95 1.08 -0.15 -14.37
N LEU A 96 2.30 -0.61 -14.05
CA LEU A 96 3.43 -0.52 -14.96
C LEU A 96 3.20 -1.34 -16.24
N GLY A 97 2.59 -2.52 -16.15
CA GLY A 97 2.27 -3.35 -17.30
C GLY A 97 1.37 -2.62 -18.29
N VAL A 98 0.30 -1.99 -17.80
CA VAL A 98 -0.57 -1.14 -18.62
C VAL A 98 0.20 -0.04 -19.34
N VAL A 99 1.07 0.68 -18.62
CA VAL A 99 1.86 1.78 -19.18
C VAL A 99 2.79 1.28 -20.30
N LEU A 100 3.46 0.16 -20.06
CA LEU A 100 4.38 -0.45 -21.02
C LEU A 100 3.65 -1.03 -22.25
N ASP A 101 2.51 -1.68 -22.05
CA ASP A 101 1.70 -2.26 -23.13
C ASP A 101 1.11 -1.20 -24.06
N GLN A 102 0.77 -0.02 -23.50
CA GLN A 102 0.32 1.15 -24.26
C GLN A 102 1.48 1.91 -24.94
N GLY A 103 2.73 1.48 -24.73
CA GLY A 103 3.92 2.07 -25.35
C GLY A 103 4.21 3.50 -24.87
N VAL A 104 3.79 3.87 -23.66
CA VAL A 104 4.02 5.20 -23.10
C VAL A 104 5.47 5.31 -22.63
N THR A 105 6.24 6.21 -23.24
CA THR A 105 7.68 6.35 -22.98
C THR A 105 7.99 7.32 -21.84
N GLU A 106 7.06 8.23 -21.52
CA GLU A 106 7.16 9.19 -20.43
C GLU A 106 5.91 9.11 -19.56
N PHE A 107 6.05 8.46 -18.41
CA PHE A 107 4.97 8.27 -17.44
C PHE A 107 5.47 8.49 -16.02
N THR A 108 4.67 9.11 -15.17
CA THR A 108 4.91 9.23 -13.72
C THR A 108 3.62 8.91 -12.98
N GLY A 109 3.66 7.91 -12.12
CA GLY A 109 2.57 7.56 -11.21
C GLY A 109 3.00 7.81 -9.77
N VAL A 110 2.14 8.45 -8.99
CA VAL A 110 2.33 8.67 -7.55
C VAL A 110 1.16 8.03 -6.83
N VAL A 111 1.44 7.06 -5.96
CA VAL A 111 0.45 6.43 -5.10
C VAL A 111 0.63 6.95 -3.68
N HIS A 112 -0.41 7.59 -3.17
CA HIS A 112 -0.45 8.09 -1.80
C HIS A 112 -1.88 8.20 -1.30
N LYS A 113 -2.15 7.76 -0.07
CA LYS A 113 -3.47 7.85 0.59
C LYS A 113 -4.65 7.28 -0.23
N GLY A 114 -4.42 6.19 -0.97
CA GLY A 114 -5.45 5.57 -1.81
C GLY A 114 -5.73 6.31 -3.13
N HIS A 115 -4.93 7.32 -3.46
CA HIS A 115 -4.96 7.99 -4.76
C HIS A 115 -3.78 7.54 -5.62
N LEU A 116 -4.02 7.39 -6.92
CA LEU A 116 -3.02 7.33 -7.96
C LEU A 116 -3.08 8.62 -8.76
N THR A 117 -2.10 9.50 -8.59
CA THR A 117 -1.91 10.64 -9.49
C THR A 117 -1.03 10.21 -10.65
N ALA A 118 -1.59 10.19 -11.86
CA ALA A 118 -0.90 9.73 -13.06
C ALA A 118 -0.67 10.91 -14.02
N SER A 119 0.57 11.08 -14.46
CA SER A 119 0.95 12.04 -15.49
C SER A 119 1.71 11.34 -16.60
N ALA A 120 1.35 11.64 -17.84
CA ALA A 120 1.90 10.99 -19.01
C ALA A 120 1.87 11.92 -20.21
N ARG A 121 2.86 11.77 -21.11
CA ARG A 121 2.76 12.30 -22.46
C ARG A 121 2.17 11.23 -23.37
N VAL A 122 1.05 11.56 -24.00
CA VAL A 122 0.31 10.67 -24.91
C VAL A 122 0.17 11.33 -26.27
N ALA A 123 0.16 10.53 -27.33
CA ALA A 123 0.15 11.07 -28.69
C ALA A 123 -1.18 11.72 -29.07
N ASP A 124 -2.30 11.26 -28.50
CA ASP A 124 -3.64 11.71 -28.84
C ASP A 124 -4.63 11.49 -27.68
N PRO A 125 -5.79 12.17 -27.69
CA PRO A 125 -6.81 12.05 -26.63
C PRO A 125 -7.47 10.67 -26.54
N GLU A 126 -7.56 9.90 -27.63
CA GLU A 126 -8.18 8.57 -27.60
C GLU A 126 -7.31 7.59 -26.81
N ARG A 127 -5.99 7.64 -27.01
CA ARG A 127 -5.01 6.91 -26.21
C ARG A 127 -5.00 7.35 -24.76
N ALA A 128 -5.21 8.64 -24.49
CA ALA A 128 -5.33 9.16 -23.13
C ALA A 128 -6.51 8.50 -22.40
N GLY A 129 -7.67 8.40 -23.06
CA GLY A 129 -8.86 7.71 -22.53
C GLY A 129 -8.62 6.22 -22.32
N ALA A 130 -8.04 5.53 -23.29
CA ALA A 130 -7.73 4.10 -23.17
C ALA A 130 -6.73 3.81 -22.03
N LEU A 131 -5.72 4.66 -21.86
CA LEU A 131 -4.77 4.56 -20.76
C LEU A 131 -5.45 4.78 -19.41
N SER A 132 -6.32 5.80 -19.30
CA SER A 132 -7.11 6.09 -18.10
C SER A 132 -7.95 4.90 -17.67
N ASP A 133 -8.72 4.33 -18.59
CA ASP A 133 -9.59 3.17 -18.30
C ASP A 133 -8.76 1.94 -17.89
N ALA A 134 -7.62 1.72 -18.55
CA ALA A 134 -6.73 0.62 -18.22
C ALA A 134 -6.06 0.78 -16.85
N LEU A 135 -5.66 2.00 -16.45
CA LEU A 135 -5.10 2.28 -15.12
C LEU A 135 -6.15 2.05 -14.03
N ARG A 136 -7.40 2.50 -14.23
CA ARG A 136 -8.51 2.24 -13.29
C ARG A 136 -8.82 0.76 -13.17
N ALA A 137 -8.75 0.00 -14.26
CA ALA A 137 -8.94 -1.45 -14.24
C ALA A 137 -7.81 -2.18 -13.50
N ALA A 138 -6.57 -1.71 -13.63
CA ALA A 138 -5.40 -2.29 -12.96
C ALA A 138 -5.33 -1.99 -11.46
N ALA A 139 -5.99 -0.92 -11.00
CA ALA A 139 -6.04 -0.53 -9.59
C ALA A 139 -7.46 -0.12 -9.15
N PRO A 140 -8.40 -1.08 -9.05
CA PRO A 140 -9.81 -0.78 -8.76
C PRO A 140 -10.04 -0.16 -7.38
N ASP A 141 -9.11 -0.38 -6.44
CA ASP A 141 -9.16 0.17 -5.08
C ASP A 141 -8.52 1.56 -4.96
N LEU A 142 -7.92 2.08 -6.04
CA LEU A 142 -7.33 3.42 -6.06
C LEU A 142 -8.25 4.41 -6.77
N ARG A 143 -8.31 5.62 -6.23
CA ARG A 143 -8.85 6.75 -6.97
C ARG A 143 -7.79 7.27 -7.93
N VAL A 144 -8.05 7.15 -9.24
CA VAL A 144 -7.12 7.60 -10.27
C VAL A 144 -7.44 9.05 -10.65
N ASP A 145 -6.46 9.92 -10.45
CA ASP A 145 -6.47 11.33 -10.85
C ASP A 145 -5.43 11.52 -11.96
N GLU A 146 -5.86 11.80 -13.19
CA GLU A 146 -4.98 11.87 -14.37
C GLU A 146 -4.72 13.32 -14.82
N ASP A 147 -3.46 13.59 -15.18
CA ASP A 147 -3.01 14.83 -15.83
C ASP A 147 -2.18 14.47 -17.07
N PHE A 148 -2.88 14.05 -18.13
CA PHE A 148 -2.29 13.64 -19.40
C PHE A 148 -2.22 14.80 -20.38
N THR A 149 -1.03 15.00 -20.95
CA THR A 149 -0.80 16.02 -21.96
C THR A 149 -0.67 15.37 -23.34
N SER A 150 -1.41 15.89 -24.32
CA SER A 150 -1.26 15.56 -25.73
C SER A 150 -0.45 16.62 -26.47
N ASP A 151 0.33 16.19 -27.47
CA ASP A 151 1.01 17.09 -28.40
C ASP A 151 0.05 17.81 -29.36
#